data_AF-A0AA90ZAW8-F1
#
_entry.id   AF-A0AA90ZAW8-F1
#
_cell.length_a   1.000
_cell.length_b   1.000
_cell.length_c   1.000
_cell.angle_alpha   90.00
_cell.angle_beta   90.00
_cell.angle_gamma   90.00
#
_symmetry.space_group_name_H-M   'P 1'
#
loop_
_entity.id
_entity.type
_entity.pdbx_description
1 polymer ?
#
loop_
_entity_poly.entity_id
_entity_poly.type
_entity_poly.pdbx_seq_one_letter_code
_entity_poly.pdbx_strand_id
1 'polypeptide(L)'
;MYVSAPPGTKYLAKFLLPEEEFEKLDEVDFNIYGEEKSLALLQFMRDLKWIFISYEEGDKISLKPTPLGLDIFENGMSEDYLKENESFLRLVRNYLSDLASGREADTSTIISLEEYYIKTGNHTRAIDFASLLIQIGTKRDDPRVRGIGHYYYGTANLYKMELEFAFPHFQRAISFLEKADDIKHVALAYLGLGSYYGYTAALDKSMEAFERSLLLFQEISDESGINLVRMNEAYAMVFNGNIKEFFEMNRVAADYFLHSNDLYHLQFCYQNEASVLLHLGQYNLAIDSVVEAHEIAKKTKSERMIHLSGLNIASIYIWTRRPGDGYSYIEEAYEYFRRNLDNNGLGECYVEFMLYHVATKN
;
A
#
# COMPACT_ATOMS: atom_id res chain seq x y z
N MET A 1 -23.43 2.27 16.25
CA MET A 1 -23.28 2.95 14.94
C MET A 1 -24.64 3.08 14.26
N TYR A 2 -24.93 4.23 13.63
CA TYR A 2 -26.13 4.40 12.79
C TYR A 2 -25.72 4.81 11.37
N VAL A 3 -26.10 4.03 10.36
CA VAL A 3 -25.84 4.28 8.94
C VAL A 3 -27.03 5.01 8.31
N SER A 4 -26.76 6.19 7.79
CA SER A 4 -27.66 6.97 6.95
C SER A 4 -27.21 6.82 5.49
N ALA A 5 -27.97 6.05 4.72
CA ALA A 5 -27.66 5.72 3.33
C ALA A 5 -28.75 6.24 2.38
N PRO A 6 -28.38 6.83 1.24
CA PRO A 6 -29.33 7.05 0.14
C PRO A 6 -29.94 5.71 -0.32
N PRO A 7 -31.22 5.65 -0.74
CA PRO A 7 -31.93 4.40 -1.02
C PRO A 7 -31.20 3.46 -2.01
N GLY A 8 -30.54 4.02 -3.04
CA GLY A 8 -29.81 3.24 -4.05
C GLY A 8 -28.48 2.64 -3.57
N THR A 9 -27.98 3.03 -2.40
CA THR A 9 -26.65 2.58 -1.93
C THR A 9 -26.64 1.08 -1.64
N LYS A 10 -27.72 0.54 -1.08
CA LYS A 10 -27.86 -0.91 -0.84
C LYS A 10 -27.76 -1.68 -2.15
N TYR A 11 -28.32 -1.15 -3.24
CA TYR A 11 -28.35 -1.83 -4.54
C TYR A 11 -26.95 -2.11 -5.09
N LEU A 12 -25.96 -1.29 -4.77
CA LEU A 12 -24.57 -1.55 -5.16
C LEU A 12 -24.01 -2.82 -4.48
N ALA A 13 -24.51 -3.20 -3.31
CA ALA A 13 -24.07 -4.39 -2.59
C ALA A 13 -24.35 -5.69 -3.36
N LYS A 14 -25.35 -5.70 -4.26
CA LYS A 14 -25.66 -6.86 -5.12
C LYS A 14 -24.47 -7.32 -5.96
N PHE A 15 -23.51 -6.42 -6.22
CA PHE A 15 -22.32 -6.70 -7.01
C PHE A 15 -21.19 -7.34 -6.20
N LEU A 16 -21.30 -7.35 -4.87
CA LEU A 16 -20.26 -7.82 -3.93
C LEU A 16 -20.74 -8.99 -3.07
N LEU A 17 -22.04 -9.08 -2.79
CA LEU A 17 -22.63 -10.14 -1.99
C LEU A 17 -23.22 -11.27 -2.86
N PRO A 18 -23.29 -12.50 -2.32
CA PRO A 18 -24.20 -13.53 -2.84
C PRO A 18 -25.65 -13.03 -2.89
N GLU A 19 -26.44 -13.52 -3.84
CA GLU A 19 -27.82 -13.09 -4.07
C GLU A 19 -28.68 -13.16 -2.80
N GLU A 20 -28.68 -14.31 -2.11
CA GLU A 20 -29.44 -14.53 -0.87
C GLU A 20 -29.03 -13.57 0.28
N GLU A 21 -27.77 -13.14 0.32
CA GLU A 21 -27.27 -12.22 1.34
C GLU A 21 -27.61 -10.77 1.00
N PHE A 22 -27.64 -10.43 -0.29
CA PHE A 22 -28.13 -9.14 -0.75
C PHE A 22 -29.63 -8.98 -0.45
N GLU A 23 -30.46 -10.00 -0.70
CA GLU A 23 -31.90 -9.96 -0.39
C GLU A 23 -32.15 -9.65 1.10
N LYS A 24 -31.40 -10.29 2.00
CA LYS A 24 -31.47 -10.01 3.44
C LYS A 24 -31.12 -8.57 3.75
N LEU A 25 -30.01 -8.05 3.19
CA LEU A 25 -29.61 -6.65 3.39
C LEU A 25 -30.68 -5.68 2.85
N ASP A 26 -31.31 -6.00 1.72
CA ASP A 26 -32.33 -5.15 1.14
C ASP A 26 -33.60 -5.09 2.01
N GLU A 27 -33.97 -6.19 2.65
CA GLU A 27 -35.11 -6.25 3.59
C GLU A 27 -34.88 -5.44 4.88
N VAL A 28 -33.69 -5.51 5.50
CA VAL A 28 -33.46 -5.00 6.87
C VAL A 28 -32.59 -3.73 6.96
N ASP A 29 -31.92 -3.32 5.88
CA ASP A 29 -30.95 -2.19 5.83
C ASP A 29 -29.63 -2.45 6.61
N PHE A 30 -28.59 -1.64 6.36
CA PHE A 30 -27.26 -1.74 6.96
C PHE A 30 -27.28 -1.71 8.50
N ASN A 31 -28.24 -0.99 9.09
CA ASN A 31 -28.35 -0.87 10.55
C ASN A 31 -28.77 -2.18 11.24
N ILE A 32 -29.43 -3.09 10.52
CA ILE A 32 -29.94 -4.35 11.06
C ILE A 32 -29.21 -5.56 10.49
N TYR A 33 -28.59 -5.44 9.30
CA TYR A 33 -27.87 -6.52 8.63
C TYR A 33 -26.68 -7.10 9.44
N GLY A 34 -26.18 -6.33 10.41
CA GLY A 34 -25.12 -6.72 11.34
C GLY A 34 -23.95 -5.76 11.23
N GLU A 35 -23.48 -5.23 12.36
CA GLU A 35 -22.48 -4.15 12.40
C GLU A 35 -21.20 -4.52 11.65
N GLU A 36 -20.62 -5.69 11.94
CA GLU A 36 -19.40 -6.18 11.27
C GLU A 36 -19.58 -6.36 9.76
N LYS A 37 -20.69 -6.99 9.35
CA LYS A 37 -21.00 -7.23 7.93
C LYS A 37 -21.19 -5.93 7.16
N SER A 38 -21.98 -5.02 7.73
CA SER A 38 -22.25 -3.71 7.14
C SER A 38 -21.00 -2.87 7.04
N LEU A 39 -20.17 -2.83 8.09
CA LEU A 39 -18.91 -2.09 8.08
C LEU A 39 -17.95 -2.63 7.02
N ALA A 40 -17.75 -3.95 6.95
CA ALA A 40 -16.86 -4.56 5.97
C ALA A 40 -17.32 -4.25 4.53
N LEU A 41 -18.62 -4.41 4.26
CA LEU A 41 -19.20 -4.12 2.94
C LEU A 41 -19.03 -2.64 2.56
N LEU A 42 -19.40 -1.71 3.45
CA LEU A 42 -19.27 -0.28 3.20
C LEU A 42 -17.80 0.12 2.99
N GLN A 43 -16.89 -0.49 3.74
CA GLN A 43 -15.46 -0.26 3.61
C GLN A 43 -14.94 -0.69 2.23
N PHE A 44 -15.35 -1.85 1.70
CA PHE A 44 -14.99 -2.25 0.34
C PHE A 44 -15.65 -1.38 -0.74
N MET A 45 -16.89 -0.95 -0.55
CA MET A 45 -17.54 -0.01 -1.46
C MET A 45 -16.80 1.34 -1.50
N ARG A 46 -16.24 1.78 -0.37
CA ARG A 46 -15.36 2.96 -0.31
C ARG A 46 -14.06 2.72 -1.06
N ASP A 47 -13.42 1.57 -0.85
CA ASP A 47 -12.13 1.22 -1.48
C ASP A 47 -12.28 1.08 -3.01
N LEU A 48 -13.42 0.58 -3.49
CA LEU A 48 -13.81 0.54 -4.89
C LEU A 48 -14.24 1.91 -5.45
N LYS A 49 -14.22 2.95 -4.61
CA LYS A 49 -14.61 4.34 -4.93
C LYS A 49 -16.07 4.48 -5.35
N TRP A 50 -16.97 3.60 -4.91
CA TRP A 50 -18.40 3.68 -5.20
C TRP A 50 -19.11 4.67 -4.29
N ILE A 51 -18.63 4.81 -3.05
CA ILE A 51 -19.22 5.70 -2.05
C ILE A 51 -18.14 6.51 -1.33
N PHE A 52 -18.53 7.69 -0.86
CA PHE A 52 -17.86 8.40 0.22
C PHE A 52 -18.50 8.02 1.56
N ILE A 53 -17.67 7.84 2.57
CA ILE A 53 -18.09 7.65 3.96
C ILE A 53 -17.70 8.91 4.73
N SER A 54 -18.67 9.57 5.33
CA SER A 54 -18.46 10.68 6.27
C SER A 54 -18.94 10.31 7.66
N TYR A 55 -18.12 10.60 8.67
CA TYR A 55 -18.48 10.41 10.07
C TYR A 55 -19.05 11.73 10.60
N GLU A 56 -20.31 11.69 11.04
CA GLU A 56 -21.00 12.80 11.69
C GLU A 56 -20.90 12.66 13.22
N GLU A 57 -21.18 13.73 13.96
CA GLU A 57 -21.25 13.69 15.43
C GLU A 57 -22.25 12.60 15.90
N GLY A 58 -21.86 11.80 16.90
CA GLY A 58 -22.73 10.80 17.53
C GLY A 58 -22.77 9.42 16.85
N ASP A 59 -21.63 8.88 16.41
CA ASP A 59 -21.48 7.55 15.79
C ASP A 59 -22.36 7.31 14.55
N LYS A 60 -22.73 8.40 13.88
CA LYS A 60 -23.52 8.38 12.65
C LYS A 60 -22.60 8.34 11.44
N ILE A 61 -22.80 7.33 10.62
CA ILE A 61 -22.14 7.19 9.32
C ILE A 61 -23.10 7.71 8.25
N SER A 62 -22.64 8.66 7.46
CA SER A 62 -23.40 9.26 6.36
C SER A 62 -22.73 8.90 5.04
N LEU A 63 -23.49 8.30 4.13
CA LEU A 63 -23.01 7.81 2.85
C LEU A 63 -23.40 8.77 1.72
N LYS A 64 -22.46 9.03 0.81
CA LYS A 64 -22.73 9.77 -0.43
C LYS A 64 -22.20 8.98 -1.62
N PRO A 65 -22.97 8.82 -2.71
CA PRO A 65 -22.47 8.11 -3.87
C PRO A 65 -21.40 8.96 -4.59
N THR A 66 -20.41 8.31 -5.18
CA THR A 66 -19.49 8.97 -6.10
C THR A 66 -20.10 9.03 -7.51
N PRO A 67 -19.56 9.82 -8.45
CA PRO A 67 -19.98 9.75 -9.85
C PRO A 67 -19.88 8.33 -10.43
N LEU A 68 -18.84 7.58 -10.07
CA LEU A 68 -18.68 6.18 -10.46
C LEU A 68 -19.75 5.29 -9.82
N GLY A 69 -20.06 5.48 -8.53
CA GLY A 69 -21.11 4.71 -7.85
C GLY A 69 -22.50 4.98 -8.42
N LEU A 70 -22.79 6.23 -8.82
CA LEU A 70 -24.03 6.56 -9.52
C LEU A 70 -24.12 5.88 -10.89
N ASP A 71 -23.03 5.93 -11.68
CA ASP A 71 -22.99 5.27 -12.98
C ASP A 71 -23.18 3.75 -12.85
N ILE A 72 -22.52 3.11 -11.89
CA ILE A 72 -22.69 1.67 -11.62
C ILE A 72 -24.12 1.35 -11.15
N PHE A 73 -24.74 2.24 -10.37
CA PHE A 73 -26.13 2.07 -9.94
C PHE A 73 -27.10 2.13 -11.13
N GLU A 74 -26.93 3.10 -12.02
CA GLU A 74 -27.82 3.35 -13.17
C GLU A 74 -27.60 2.33 -14.31
N ASN A 75 -26.34 2.02 -14.62
CA ASN A 75 -25.94 1.31 -15.83
C ASN A 75 -25.29 -0.05 -15.57
N GLY A 76 -24.95 -0.36 -14.31
CA GLY A 76 -24.12 -1.52 -13.96
C GLY A 76 -22.62 -1.29 -14.16
N MET A 77 -21.80 -2.27 -13.82
CA MET A 77 -20.35 -2.18 -14.05
C MET A 77 -20.02 -2.35 -15.54
N SER A 78 -19.29 -1.39 -16.10
CA SER A 78 -18.78 -1.49 -17.47
C SER A 78 -17.78 -2.65 -17.64
N GLU A 79 -17.62 -3.15 -18.87
CA GLU A 79 -16.64 -4.20 -19.17
C GLU A 79 -15.22 -3.76 -18.83
N ASP A 80 -14.87 -2.51 -19.12
CA ASP A 80 -13.55 -1.95 -18.79
C ASP A 80 -13.33 -1.92 -17.27
N TYR A 81 -14.32 -1.46 -16.48
CA TYR A 81 -14.21 -1.46 -15.03
C TYR A 81 -14.05 -2.86 -14.46
N LEU A 82 -14.81 -3.83 -14.98
CA LEU A 82 -14.71 -5.24 -14.58
C LEU A 82 -13.33 -5.80 -14.89
N LYS A 83 -12.83 -5.59 -16.11
CA LYS A 83 -11.49 -6.05 -16.53
C LYS A 83 -10.40 -5.42 -15.68
N GLU A 84 -10.55 -4.15 -15.33
CA GLU A 84 -9.57 -3.44 -14.52
C GLU A 84 -9.54 -3.89 -13.05
N ASN A 85 -10.68 -4.28 -12.49
CA ASN A 85 -10.85 -4.58 -11.07
C ASN A 85 -11.13 -6.06 -10.80
N GLU A 86 -11.04 -6.94 -11.80
CA GLU A 86 -11.46 -8.34 -11.73
C GLU A 86 -10.86 -9.08 -10.53
N SER A 87 -9.54 -8.98 -10.36
CA SER A 87 -8.81 -9.66 -9.30
C SER A 87 -9.25 -9.17 -7.92
N PHE A 88 -9.37 -7.85 -7.74
CA PHE A 88 -9.77 -7.25 -6.47
C PHE A 88 -11.23 -7.55 -6.15
N LEU A 89 -12.16 -7.40 -7.11
CA LEU A 89 -13.57 -7.75 -6.94
C LEU A 89 -13.75 -9.23 -6.55
N ARG A 90 -12.95 -10.13 -7.14
CA ARG A 90 -12.97 -11.54 -6.76
C ARG A 90 -12.53 -11.75 -5.31
N LEU A 91 -11.45 -11.12 -4.88
CA LEU A 91 -10.98 -11.19 -3.48
C LEU A 91 -12.03 -10.65 -2.50
N VAL A 92 -12.63 -9.50 -2.82
CA VAL A 92 -13.68 -8.86 -2.01
C VAL A 92 -14.91 -9.77 -1.89
N ARG A 93 -15.38 -10.33 -3.02
CA ARG A 93 -16.52 -11.26 -3.03
C ARG A 93 -16.26 -12.52 -2.21
N ASN A 94 -15.08 -13.10 -2.33
CA ASN A 94 -14.70 -14.28 -1.55
C ASN A 94 -14.73 -13.98 -0.05
N TYR A 95 -14.08 -12.88 0.35
CA TYR A 95 -14.03 -12.46 1.76
C TYR A 95 -15.44 -12.16 2.31
N LEU A 96 -16.25 -11.39 1.59
CA LEU A 96 -17.59 -11.02 2.03
C LEU A 96 -18.53 -12.23 2.05
N SER A 97 -18.37 -13.20 1.16
CA SER A 97 -19.15 -14.45 1.16
C SER A 97 -18.90 -15.28 2.41
N ASP A 98 -17.64 -15.42 2.83
CA ASP A 98 -17.28 -16.11 4.08
C ASP A 98 -17.86 -15.37 5.30
N LEU A 99 -17.66 -14.06 5.37
CA LEU A 99 -18.16 -13.21 6.45
C LEU A 99 -19.70 -13.26 6.55
N ALA A 100 -20.39 -13.17 5.41
CA ALA A 100 -21.85 -13.21 5.36
C ALA A 100 -22.39 -14.56 5.82
N SER A 101 -21.68 -15.64 5.51
CA SER A 101 -22.01 -17.01 5.95
C SER A 101 -21.62 -17.29 7.40
N GLY A 102 -21.02 -16.34 8.12
CA GLY A 102 -20.52 -16.53 9.49
C GLY A 102 -19.32 -17.47 9.57
N ARG A 103 -18.65 -17.73 8.44
CA ARG A 103 -17.44 -18.54 8.38
C ARG A 103 -16.23 -17.64 8.60
N GLU A 104 -15.20 -18.20 9.22
CA GLU A 104 -13.90 -17.54 9.26
C GLU A 104 -13.35 -17.45 7.84
N ALA A 105 -12.97 -16.25 7.40
CA ALA A 105 -12.49 -16.02 6.04
C ALA A 105 -11.20 -16.82 5.76
N ASP A 106 -11.08 -17.30 4.51
CA ASP A 106 -9.89 -18.02 4.09
C ASP A 106 -8.62 -17.14 4.23
N THR A 107 -7.63 -17.66 4.94
CA THR A 107 -6.35 -17.00 5.20
C THR A 107 -5.65 -16.62 3.90
N SER A 108 -5.78 -17.42 2.83
CA SER A 108 -5.17 -17.09 1.54
C SER A 108 -5.80 -15.86 0.88
N THR A 109 -7.12 -15.69 1.02
CA THR A 109 -7.87 -14.52 0.56
C THR A 109 -7.48 -13.28 1.36
N ILE A 110 -7.31 -13.41 2.69
CA ILE A 110 -6.86 -12.33 3.56
C ILE A 110 -5.44 -11.87 3.20
N ILE A 111 -4.50 -12.80 3.01
CA ILE A 111 -3.13 -12.48 2.56
C ILE A 111 -3.17 -11.76 1.21
N SER A 112 -3.98 -12.24 0.27
CA SER A 112 -4.09 -11.60 -1.06
C SER A 112 -4.69 -10.19 -1.00
N LEU A 113 -5.65 -9.95 -0.10
CA LEU A 113 -6.19 -8.61 0.15
C LEU A 113 -5.15 -7.70 0.79
N GLU A 114 -4.43 -8.19 1.79
CA GLU A 114 -3.32 -7.47 2.41
C GLU A 114 -2.29 -7.03 1.37
N GLU A 115 -1.81 -7.97 0.55
CA GLU A 115 -0.80 -7.69 -0.48
C GLU A 115 -1.31 -6.70 -1.52
N TYR A 116 -2.59 -6.77 -1.88
CA TYR A 116 -3.23 -5.80 -2.76
C TYR A 116 -3.20 -4.40 -2.15
N TYR A 117 -3.54 -4.26 -0.86
CA TYR A 117 -3.54 -2.96 -0.19
C TYR A 117 -2.13 -2.42 0.05
N ILE A 118 -1.12 -3.27 0.28
CA ILE A 118 0.29 -2.86 0.26
C ILE A 118 0.67 -2.31 -1.12
N LYS A 119 0.36 -3.04 -2.20
CA LYS A 119 0.76 -2.65 -3.56
C LYS A 119 0.10 -1.36 -4.04
N THR A 120 -1.16 -1.16 -3.69
CA THR A 120 -1.92 0.07 -3.99
C THR A 120 -1.62 1.21 -3.02
N GLY A 121 -0.95 0.92 -1.91
CA GLY A 121 -0.46 1.89 -0.93
C GLY A 121 -1.48 2.32 0.12
N ASN A 122 -2.62 1.63 0.24
CA ASN A 122 -3.57 1.84 1.33
C ASN A 122 -3.13 1.03 2.56
N HIS A 123 -2.06 1.49 3.21
CA HIS A 123 -1.43 0.79 4.32
C HIS A 123 -2.34 0.66 5.56
N THR A 124 -3.30 1.58 5.73
CA THR A 124 -4.30 1.47 6.81
C THR A 124 -5.17 0.22 6.62
N ARG A 125 -5.63 -0.05 5.39
CA ARG A 125 -6.36 -1.30 5.08
C ARG A 125 -5.47 -2.52 5.17
N ALA A 126 -4.21 -2.43 4.75
CA ALA A 126 -3.25 -3.53 4.94
C ALA A 126 -3.08 -3.90 6.42
N ILE A 127 -3.02 -2.90 7.32
CA ILE A 127 -2.95 -3.12 8.78
C ILE A 127 -4.19 -3.85 9.31
N ASP A 128 -5.39 -3.55 8.80
CA ASP A 128 -6.63 -4.25 9.20
C ASP A 128 -6.52 -5.76 8.91
N PHE A 129 -6.10 -6.13 7.68
CA PHE A 129 -5.97 -7.53 7.29
C PHE A 129 -4.80 -8.23 7.97
N ALA A 130 -3.68 -7.53 8.16
CA ALA A 130 -2.57 -8.05 8.95
C ALA A 130 -2.98 -8.34 10.41
N SER A 131 -3.81 -7.47 11.00
CA SER A 131 -4.39 -7.67 12.33
C SER A 131 -5.31 -8.88 12.37
N LEU A 132 -6.14 -9.06 11.34
CA LEU A 132 -7.01 -10.22 11.21
C LEU A 132 -6.20 -11.53 11.10
N LEU A 133 -5.09 -11.56 10.35
CA LEU A 133 -4.18 -12.71 10.31
C LEU A 133 -3.59 -13.03 11.69
N ILE A 134 -3.16 -12.01 12.44
CA ILE A 134 -2.65 -12.20 13.81
C ILE A 134 -3.74 -12.81 14.71
N GLN A 135 -4.98 -12.33 14.62
CA GLN A 135 -6.11 -12.84 15.40
C GLN A 135 -6.43 -14.30 15.05
N ILE A 136 -6.53 -14.62 13.75
CA ILE A 136 -6.78 -15.99 13.27
C ILE A 136 -5.66 -16.93 13.70
N GLY A 137 -4.40 -16.54 13.47
CA GLY A 137 -3.24 -17.34 13.88
C GLY A 137 -3.18 -17.55 15.38
N THR A 138 -3.56 -16.55 16.19
CA THR A 138 -3.65 -16.70 17.65
C THR A 138 -4.76 -17.65 18.06
N LYS A 139 -5.95 -17.54 17.46
CA LYS A 139 -7.10 -18.41 17.77
C LYS A 139 -6.84 -19.87 17.39
N ARG A 140 -6.11 -20.10 16.29
CA ARG A 140 -5.76 -21.44 15.79
C ARG A 140 -4.50 -22.04 16.45
N ASP A 141 -3.78 -21.25 17.26
CA ASP A 141 -2.41 -21.56 17.69
C ASP A 141 -1.49 -21.93 16.51
N ASP A 142 -1.66 -21.21 15.39
CA ASP A 142 -0.90 -21.37 14.16
C ASP A 142 0.22 -20.32 14.11
N PRO A 143 1.48 -20.70 14.42
CA PRO A 143 2.60 -19.77 14.42
C PRO A 143 2.89 -19.22 13.02
N ARG A 144 2.62 -19.97 11.96
CA ARG A 144 2.88 -19.52 10.59
C ARG A 144 1.97 -18.35 10.23
N VAL A 145 0.65 -18.54 10.37
CA VAL A 145 -0.34 -17.49 10.05
C VAL A 145 -0.14 -16.26 10.93
N ARG A 146 0.12 -16.48 12.22
CA ARG A 146 0.40 -15.38 13.15
C ARG A 146 1.68 -14.62 12.80
N GLY A 147 2.73 -15.34 12.40
CA GLY A 147 4.00 -14.79 11.96
C GLY A 147 3.86 -13.95 10.70
N ILE A 148 3.14 -14.44 9.69
CA ILE A 148 2.84 -13.72 8.44
C ILE A 148 2.06 -12.43 8.76
N GLY A 149 1.04 -12.50 9.63
CA GLY A 149 0.31 -11.32 10.06
C GLY A 149 1.19 -10.28 10.74
N HIS A 150 2.12 -10.69 11.61
CA HIS A 150 3.09 -9.78 12.20
C HIS A 150 4.06 -9.16 11.17
N TYR A 151 4.51 -9.93 10.18
CA TYR A 151 5.35 -9.41 9.10
C TYR A 151 4.63 -8.31 8.33
N TYR A 152 3.42 -8.58 7.84
CA TYR A 152 2.63 -7.62 7.08
C TYR A 152 2.28 -6.36 7.88
N TYR A 153 1.94 -6.52 9.16
CA TYR A 153 1.71 -5.38 10.05
C TYR A 153 2.97 -4.51 10.17
N GLY A 154 4.15 -5.14 10.32
CA GLY A 154 5.43 -4.44 10.38
C GLY A 154 5.72 -3.66 9.09
N THR A 155 5.52 -4.30 7.94
CA THR A 155 5.73 -3.72 6.60
C THR A 155 4.82 -2.53 6.36
N ALA A 156 3.52 -2.64 6.64
CA ALA A 156 2.58 -1.54 6.46
C ALA A 156 2.94 -0.32 7.32
N ASN A 157 3.34 -0.54 8.59
CA ASN A 157 3.77 0.55 9.47
C ASN A 157 5.11 1.15 9.05
N LEU A 158 6.04 0.34 8.53
CA LEU A 158 7.29 0.83 7.96
C LEU A 158 7.02 1.79 6.78
N TYR A 159 6.11 1.44 5.86
CA TYR A 159 5.74 2.34 4.76
C TYR A 159 4.99 3.59 5.21
N LYS A 160 4.27 3.52 6.34
CA LYS A 160 3.69 4.68 7.01
C LYS A 160 4.70 5.45 7.88
N MET A 161 5.98 5.06 7.91
CA MET A 161 7.01 5.62 8.79
C MET A 161 6.61 5.63 10.29
N GLU A 162 5.70 4.77 10.70
CA GLU A 162 5.30 4.58 12.10
C GLU A 162 6.22 3.53 12.73
N LEU A 163 7.50 3.91 12.84
CA LEU A 163 8.63 3.03 13.14
C LEU A 163 8.50 2.34 14.51
N GLU A 164 7.83 2.98 15.47
CA GLU A 164 7.55 2.43 16.81
C GLU A 164 6.67 1.17 16.77
N PHE A 165 5.82 1.02 15.75
CA PHE A 165 4.99 -0.18 15.57
C PHE A 165 5.67 -1.21 14.67
N ALA A 166 6.47 -0.77 13.68
CA ALA A 166 7.12 -1.68 12.73
C ALA A 166 8.10 -2.65 13.41
N PHE A 167 9.02 -2.12 14.21
CA PHE A 167 10.10 -2.89 14.84
C PHE A 167 9.64 -4.09 15.69
N PRO A 168 8.76 -3.92 16.71
CA PRO A 168 8.33 -5.04 17.54
C PRO A 168 7.55 -6.10 16.74
N HIS A 169 6.90 -5.69 15.64
CA HIS A 169 6.18 -6.61 14.77
C HIS A 169 7.12 -7.47 13.93
N PHE A 170 8.20 -6.90 13.35
CA PHE A 170 9.20 -7.73 12.67
C PHE A 170 9.89 -8.72 13.61
N GLN A 171 10.22 -8.31 14.86
CA GLN A 171 10.80 -9.23 15.84
C GLN A 171 9.86 -10.40 16.19
N ARG A 172 8.56 -10.12 16.36
CA ARG A 172 7.56 -11.17 16.58
C ARG A 172 7.39 -12.06 15.35
N ALA A 173 7.38 -11.47 14.16
CA ALA A 173 7.30 -12.22 12.91
C ALA A 173 8.42 -13.25 12.83
N ILE A 174 9.68 -12.84 13.00
CA ILE A 174 10.85 -13.73 13.02
C ILE A 174 10.63 -14.88 14.03
N SER A 175 10.29 -14.56 15.28
CA SER A 175 10.13 -15.59 16.33
C SER A 175 9.02 -16.61 16.02
N PHE A 176 7.92 -16.20 15.40
CA PHE A 176 6.83 -17.12 15.03
C PHE A 176 7.15 -17.90 13.75
N LEU A 177 7.76 -17.26 12.77
CA LEU A 177 8.06 -17.86 11.47
C LEU A 177 9.23 -18.85 11.55
N GLU A 178 10.22 -18.60 12.41
CA GLU A 178 11.28 -19.58 12.73
C GLU A 178 10.69 -20.86 13.34
N LYS A 179 9.70 -20.74 14.25
CA LYS A 179 9.01 -21.91 14.82
C LYS A 179 8.16 -22.67 13.79
N ALA A 180 7.78 -22.00 12.71
CA ALA A 180 6.98 -22.54 11.63
C ALA A 180 7.82 -23.01 10.44
N ASP A 181 9.16 -22.94 10.53
CA ASP A 181 10.09 -23.22 9.45
C ASP A 181 9.79 -22.47 8.14
N ASP A 182 9.19 -21.27 8.22
CA ASP A 182 8.86 -20.44 7.05
C ASP A 182 10.03 -19.49 6.70
N ILE A 183 11.08 -20.09 6.13
CA ILE A 183 12.35 -19.41 5.81
C ILE A 183 12.14 -18.14 4.99
N LYS A 184 11.23 -18.18 4.00
CA LYS A 184 10.94 -17.04 3.13
C LYS A 184 10.46 -15.82 3.92
N HIS A 185 9.48 -16.00 4.82
CA HIS A 185 8.97 -14.87 5.59
C HIS A 185 9.92 -14.45 6.72
N VAL A 186 10.77 -15.35 7.24
CA VAL A 186 11.87 -14.95 8.13
C VAL A 186 12.83 -14.01 7.38
N ALA A 187 13.23 -14.35 6.15
CA ALA A 187 14.08 -13.51 5.32
C ALA A 187 13.44 -12.13 5.06
N LEU A 188 12.15 -12.10 4.72
CA LEU A 188 11.39 -10.84 4.53
C LEU A 188 11.30 -10.00 5.82
N ALA A 189 11.15 -10.62 6.99
CA ALA A 189 11.11 -9.90 8.25
C ALA A 189 12.49 -9.32 8.63
N TYR A 190 13.59 -10.02 8.31
CA TYR A 190 14.95 -9.45 8.42
C TYR A 190 15.19 -8.31 7.44
N LEU A 191 14.69 -8.41 6.19
CA LEU A 191 14.70 -7.31 5.23
C LEU A 191 14.01 -6.07 5.82
N GLY A 192 12.82 -6.25 6.41
CA GLY A 192 12.08 -5.18 7.09
C GLY A 192 12.85 -4.56 8.27
N LEU A 193 13.54 -5.36 9.08
CA LEU A 193 14.43 -4.84 10.13
C LEU A 193 15.63 -4.07 9.57
N GLY A 194 16.21 -4.53 8.47
CA GLY A 194 17.29 -3.84 7.77
C GLY A 194 16.86 -2.43 7.36
N SER A 195 15.69 -2.32 6.71
CA SER A 195 15.12 -1.04 6.33
C SER A 195 14.76 -0.16 7.54
N TYR A 196 14.17 -0.72 8.59
CA TYR A 196 13.91 0.00 9.85
C TYR A 196 15.20 0.61 10.44
N TYR A 197 16.29 -0.16 10.50
CA TYR A 197 17.56 0.33 11.01
C TYR A 197 18.20 1.36 10.09
N GLY A 198 17.99 1.25 8.77
CA GLY A 198 18.40 2.27 7.81
C GLY A 198 17.71 3.62 8.08
N TYR A 199 16.39 3.62 8.24
CA TYR A 199 15.62 4.83 8.55
C TYR A 199 15.93 5.44 9.93
N THR A 200 16.37 4.63 10.88
CA THR A 200 16.79 5.09 12.21
C THR A 200 18.29 5.39 12.31
N ALA A 201 18.99 5.43 11.17
CA ALA A 201 20.42 5.71 11.06
C ALA A 201 21.33 4.76 11.86
N ALA A 202 20.86 3.54 12.14
CA ALA A 202 21.61 2.48 12.81
C ALA A 202 22.27 1.55 11.77
N LEU A 203 23.21 2.08 10.98
CA LEU A 203 23.75 1.38 9.80
C LEU A 203 24.29 -0.01 10.10
N ASP A 204 25.10 -0.17 11.15
CA ASP A 204 25.70 -1.47 11.48
C ASP A 204 24.64 -2.56 11.67
N LYS A 205 23.53 -2.22 12.34
CA LYS A 205 22.39 -3.13 12.54
C LYS A 205 21.58 -3.34 11.27
N SER A 206 21.49 -2.32 10.43
CA SER A 206 20.84 -2.40 9.12
C SER A 206 21.55 -3.43 8.24
N MET A 207 22.89 -3.33 8.14
CA MET A 207 23.71 -4.23 7.34
C MET A 207 23.67 -5.66 7.91
N GLU A 208 23.74 -5.85 9.24
CA GLU A 208 23.59 -7.17 9.86
C GLU A 208 22.24 -7.82 9.51
N ALA A 209 21.15 -7.05 9.54
CA ALA A 209 19.82 -7.56 9.21
C ALA A 209 19.67 -7.87 7.71
N PHE A 210 20.21 -7.04 6.82
CA PHE A 210 20.23 -7.33 5.39
C PHE A 210 21.09 -8.57 5.06
N GLU A 211 22.25 -8.73 5.70
CA GLU A 211 23.09 -9.93 5.53
C GLU A 211 22.34 -11.20 5.91
N ARG A 212 21.64 -11.19 7.06
CA ARG A 212 20.79 -12.33 7.47
C ARG A 212 19.67 -12.61 6.46
N SER A 213 19.00 -11.58 5.97
CA SER A 213 17.96 -11.72 4.94
C SER A 213 18.51 -12.33 3.65
N LEU A 214 19.67 -11.83 3.20
CA LEU A 214 20.34 -12.30 1.99
C LEU A 214 20.73 -13.78 2.08
N LEU A 215 21.31 -14.21 3.21
CA LEU A 215 21.70 -15.60 3.42
C LEU A 215 20.49 -16.54 3.36
N LEU A 216 19.35 -16.15 3.95
CA LEU A 216 18.14 -16.96 3.92
C LEU A 216 17.51 -17.02 2.53
N PHE A 217 17.50 -15.93 1.77
CA PHE A 217 17.04 -15.95 0.38
C PHE A 217 17.95 -16.79 -0.53
N GLN A 218 19.27 -16.77 -0.29
CA GLN A 218 20.21 -17.65 -0.98
C GLN A 218 19.96 -19.13 -0.65
N GLU A 219 19.67 -19.47 0.61
CA GLU A 219 19.35 -20.83 1.04
C GLU A 219 18.15 -21.41 0.27
N ILE A 220 17.11 -20.59 0.04
CA ILE A 220 15.93 -21.01 -0.72
C ILE A 220 15.99 -20.69 -2.22
N SER A 221 17.13 -20.19 -2.72
CA SER A 221 17.33 -19.80 -4.12
C SER A 221 16.27 -18.80 -4.64
N ASP A 222 15.83 -17.86 -3.80
CA ASP A 222 14.87 -16.81 -4.18
C ASP A 222 15.61 -15.57 -4.71
N GLU A 223 15.85 -15.57 -6.02
CA GLU A 223 16.52 -14.46 -6.73
C GLU A 223 15.77 -13.12 -6.61
N SER A 224 14.44 -13.16 -6.48
CA SER A 224 13.65 -11.94 -6.30
C SER A 224 13.92 -11.35 -4.92
N GLY A 225 13.89 -12.19 -3.88
CA GLY A 225 14.29 -11.84 -2.51
C GLY A 225 15.70 -11.25 -2.43
N ILE A 226 16.68 -11.85 -3.11
CA ILE A 226 18.06 -11.36 -3.17
C ILE A 226 18.13 -9.93 -3.73
N ASN A 227 17.43 -9.64 -4.83
CA ASN A 227 17.45 -8.31 -5.44
C ASN A 227 16.62 -7.29 -4.66
N LEU A 228 15.61 -7.73 -3.90
CA LEU A 228 14.93 -6.87 -2.92
C LEU A 228 15.88 -6.42 -1.79
N VAL A 229 16.70 -7.33 -1.25
CA VAL A 229 17.71 -6.96 -0.27
C VAL A 229 18.66 -5.93 -0.84
N ARG A 230 19.23 -6.20 -2.04
CA ARG A 230 20.16 -5.27 -2.69
C ARG A 230 19.59 -3.87 -2.89
N MET A 231 18.35 -3.77 -3.35
CA MET A 231 17.69 -2.47 -3.55
C MET A 231 17.53 -1.69 -2.23
N ASN A 232 17.11 -2.37 -1.16
CA ASN A 232 16.90 -1.73 0.15
C ASN A 232 18.22 -1.38 0.84
N GLU A 233 19.21 -2.27 0.75
CA GLU A 233 20.56 -2.06 1.27
C GLU A 233 21.22 -0.86 0.58
N ALA A 234 21.14 -0.80 -0.75
CA ALA A 234 21.62 0.34 -1.54
C ALA A 234 21.04 1.65 -1.03
N TYR A 235 19.73 1.70 -0.81
CA TYR A 235 19.06 2.92 -0.33
C TYR A 235 19.52 3.29 1.10
N ALA A 236 19.71 2.30 1.99
CA ALA A 236 20.24 2.55 3.33
C ALA A 236 21.68 3.13 3.32
N MET A 237 22.50 2.76 2.33
CA MET A 237 23.86 3.27 2.17
C MET A 237 23.92 4.78 1.84
N VAL A 238 22.85 5.34 1.24
CA VAL A 238 22.74 6.78 0.94
C VAL A 238 22.91 7.62 2.22
N PHE A 239 22.36 7.17 3.35
CA PHE A 239 22.43 7.89 4.62
C PHE A 239 23.86 8.04 5.18
N ASN A 240 24.82 7.28 4.67
CA ASN A 240 26.23 7.39 5.05
C ASN A 240 27.12 7.99 3.94
N GLY A 241 26.51 8.53 2.89
CA GLY A 241 27.23 9.20 1.80
C GLY A 241 27.81 8.25 0.74
N ASN A 242 27.52 6.96 0.81
CA ASN A 242 27.94 5.95 -0.17
C ASN A 242 27.04 5.98 -1.42
N ILE A 243 27.01 7.15 -2.06
CA ILE A 243 26.11 7.44 -3.19
C ILE A 243 26.49 6.62 -4.43
N LYS A 244 27.79 6.38 -4.66
CA LYS A 244 28.25 5.61 -5.81
C LYS A 244 27.79 4.16 -5.72
N GLU A 245 27.97 3.55 -4.57
CA GLU A 245 27.55 2.17 -4.27
C GLU A 245 26.04 2.03 -4.42
N PHE A 246 25.26 3.03 -3.99
CA PHE A 246 23.81 3.07 -4.22
C PHE A 246 23.47 2.89 -5.70
N PHE A 247 24.01 3.70 -6.61
CA PHE A 247 23.67 3.61 -8.04
C PHE A 247 24.12 2.28 -8.65
N GLU A 248 25.28 1.75 -8.25
CA GLU A 248 25.76 0.46 -8.75
C GLU A 248 24.84 -0.70 -8.34
N MET A 249 24.45 -0.75 -7.07
CA MET A 249 23.58 -1.81 -6.53
C MET A 249 22.12 -1.66 -7.00
N ASN A 250 21.60 -0.42 -7.03
CA ASN A 250 20.24 -0.14 -7.50
C ASN A 250 20.07 -0.52 -8.97
N ARG A 251 21.09 -0.27 -9.81
CA ARG A 251 21.06 -0.69 -11.22
C ARG A 251 21.00 -2.21 -11.37
N VAL A 252 21.77 -2.97 -10.57
CA VAL A 252 21.72 -4.44 -10.61
C VAL A 252 20.31 -4.95 -10.25
N ALA A 253 19.68 -4.37 -9.23
CA ALA A 253 18.31 -4.72 -8.86
C ALA A 253 17.29 -4.33 -9.94
N ALA A 254 17.41 -3.12 -10.50
CA ALA A 254 16.56 -2.64 -11.58
C ALA A 254 16.65 -3.54 -12.82
N ASP A 255 17.87 -3.91 -13.24
CA ASP A 255 18.10 -4.82 -14.36
C ASP A 255 17.40 -6.16 -14.10
N TYR A 256 17.54 -6.73 -12.89
CA TYR A 256 16.86 -7.97 -12.53
C TYR A 256 15.33 -7.84 -12.67
N PHE A 257 14.72 -6.83 -12.03
CA PHE A 257 13.27 -6.67 -12.03
C PHE A 257 12.70 -6.36 -13.42
N LEU A 258 13.49 -5.68 -14.27
CA LEU A 258 13.15 -5.47 -15.67
C LEU A 258 13.10 -6.80 -16.44
N HIS A 259 14.13 -7.64 -16.31
CA HIS A 259 14.19 -8.94 -17.00
C HIS A 259 13.17 -9.95 -16.47
N SER A 260 12.85 -9.90 -15.17
CA SER A 260 11.83 -10.76 -14.55
C SER A 260 10.41 -10.26 -14.77
N ASN A 261 10.23 -9.11 -15.43
CA ASN A 261 8.95 -8.42 -15.58
C ASN A 261 8.23 -8.12 -14.24
N ASP A 262 9.02 -7.89 -13.18
CA ASP A 262 8.52 -7.46 -11.88
C ASP A 262 8.43 -5.94 -11.83
N LEU A 263 7.40 -5.44 -12.53
CA LEU A 263 7.16 -4.00 -12.63
C LEU A 263 6.91 -3.34 -11.27
N TYR A 264 6.39 -4.08 -10.29
CA TYR A 264 6.10 -3.53 -8.97
C TYR A 264 7.38 -3.19 -8.20
N HIS A 265 8.42 -4.00 -8.26
CA HIS A 265 9.69 -3.67 -7.61
C HIS A 265 10.58 -2.77 -8.48
N LEU A 266 10.47 -2.87 -9.80
CA LEU A 266 11.18 -1.98 -10.72
C LEU A 266 10.83 -0.50 -10.49
N GLN A 267 9.56 -0.16 -10.25
CA GLN A 267 9.18 1.23 -9.92
C GLN A 267 9.89 1.77 -8.66
N PHE A 268 10.18 0.94 -7.67
CA PHE A 268 10.90 1.39 -6.47
C PHE A 268 12.36 1.69 -6.77
N CYS A 269 13.00 0.92 -7.66
CA CYS A 269 14.37 1.21 -8.08
C CYS A 269 14.47 2.61 -8.71
N TYR A 270 13.56 2.93 -9.63
CA TYR A 270 13.51 4.24 -10.26
C TYR A 270 13.08 5.36 -9.30
N GLN A 271 12.12 5.08 -8.40
CA GLN A 271 11.71 6.05 -7.39
C GLN A 271 12.85 6.40 -6.42
N ASN A 272 13.62 5.39 -5.98
CA ASN A 272 14.79 5.60 -5.12
C ASN A 272 15.85 6.41 -5.85
N GLU A 273 16.12 6.08 -7.12
CA GLU A 273 17.09 6.79 -7.95
C GLU A 273 16.70 8.26 -8.13
N ALA A 274 15.45 8.51 -8.50
CA ALA A 274 14.86 9.84 -8.58
C ALA A 274 15.03 10.61 -7.27
N SER A 275 14.65 10.02 -6.14
CA SER A 275 14.75 10.67 -4.83
C SER A 275 16.19 11.07 -4.50
N VAL A 276 17.17 10.19 -4.74
CA VAL A 276 18.59 10.48 -4.49
C VAL A 276 19.08 11.60 -5.40
N LEU A 277 18.77 11.55 -6.70
CA LEU A 277 19.18 12.58 -7.66
C LEU A 277 18.57 13.96 -7.34
N LEU A 278 17.30 13.99 -6.91
CA LEU A 278 16.64 15.23 -6.49
C LEU A 278 17.28 15.81 -5.22
N HIS A 279 17.60 14.98 -4.22
CA HIS A 279 18.31 15.44 -3.03
C HIS A 279 19.72 15.98 -3.34
N LEU A 280 20.37 15.47 -4.39
CA LEU A 280 21.66 15.97 -4.88
C LEU A 280 21.53 17.23 -5.75
N GLY A 281 20.31 17.72 -6.02
CA GLY A 281 20.05 18.85 -6.91
C GLY A 281 20.29 18.53 -8.39
N GLN A 282 20.38 17.26 -8.75
CA GLN A 282 20.65 16.78 -10.12
C GLN A 282 19.35 16.61 -10.91
N TYR A 283 18.55 17.68 -11.00
CA TYR A 283 17.20 17.64 -11.56
C TYR A 283 17.15 17.10 -13.00
N ASN A 284 18.13 17.44 -13.84
CA ASN A 284 18.18 16.97 -15.23
C ASN A 284 18.38 15.45 -15.33
N LEU A 285 19.13 14.85 -14.41
CA LEU A 285 19.35 13.41 -14.37
C LEU A 285 18.15 12.68 -13.74
N ALA A 286 17.47 13.34 -12.80
CA ALA A 286 16.30 12.77 -12.13
C ALA A 286 15.10 12.57 -13.07
N ILE A 287 14.96 13.36 -14.14
CA ILE A 287 13.80 13.34 -15.05
C ILE A 287 13.52 11.93 -15.58
N ASP A 288 14.55 11.24 -16.08
CA ASP A 288 14.38 9.91 -16.68
C ASP A 288 13.85 8.90 -15.64
N SER A 289 14.47 8.87 -14.45
CA SER A 289 14.05 8.00 -13.34
C SER A 289 12.63 8.31 -12.86
N VAL A 290 12.28 9.60 -12.73
CA VAL A 290 10.94 10.01 -12.29
C VAL A 290 9.86 9.61 -13.29
N VAL A 291 10.11 9.78 -14.58
CA VAL A 291 9.16 9.42 -15.64
C VAL A 291 8.97 7.90 -15.68
N GLU A 292 10.04 7.12 -15.62
CA GLU A 292 9.94 5.65 -15.58
C GLU A 292 9.18 5.17 -14.34
N ALA A 293 9.49 5.70 -13.14
CA ALA A 293 8.75 5.39 -11.92
C ALA A 293 7.25 5.69 -12.07
N HIS A 294 6.90 6.85 -12.63
CA HIS A 294 5.52 7.29 -12.78
C HIS A 294 4.72 6.45 -13.79
N GLU A 295 5.31 6.14 -14.95
CA GLU A 295 4.66 5.34 -15.98
C GLU A 295 4.52 3.87 -15.57
N ILE A 296 5.50 3.31 -14.87
CA ILE A 296 5.38 1.97 -14.29
C ILE A 296 4.33 1.96 -13.19
N ALA A 297 4.27 2.97 -12.32
CA ALA A 297 3.26 3.08 -11.28
C ALA A 297 1.82 3.09 -11.82
N LYS A 298 1.59 3.74 -12.97
CA LYS A 298 0.29 3.66 -13.68
C LYS A 298 0.00 2.24 -14.17
N LYS A 299 0.98 1.54 -14.74
CA LYS A 299 0.83 0.16 -15.23
C LYS A 299 0.56 -0.83 -14.10
N THR A 300 1.23 -0.67 -12.96
CA THR A 300 1.07 -1.51 -11.77
C THR A 300 -0.14 -1.12 -10.92
N LYS A 301 -0.78 0.02 -11.23
CA LYS A 301 -1.88 0.62 -10.47
C LYS A 301 -1.50 0.91 -9.01
N SER A 302 -0.22 1.22 -8.78
CA SER A 302 0.27 1.61 -7.47
C SER A 302 -0.08 3.08 -7.22
N GLU A 303 -1.29 3.34 -6.71
CA GLU A 303 -1.81 4.71 -6.55
C GLU A 303 -0.86 5.59 -5.74
N ARG A 304 -0.33 5.07 -4.62
CA ARG A 304 0.65 5.80 -3.82
C ARG A 304 1.88 6.20 -4.61
N MET A 305 2.42 5.29 -5.43
CA MET A 305 3.61 5.56 -6.22
C MET A 305 3.34 6.56 -7.35
N ILE A 306 2.15 6.57 -7.94
CA ILE A 306 1.73 7.59 -8.92
C ILE A 306 1.83 8.99 -8.28
N HIS A 307 1.35 9.13 -7.05
CA HIS A 307 1.37 10.41 -6.35
C HIS A 307 2.76 10.81 -5.84
N LEU A 308 3.56 9.88 -5.30
CA LEU A 308 4.95 10.18 -4.91
C LEU A 308 5.83 10.57 -6.11
N SER A 309 5.76 9.82 -7.21
CA SER A 309 6.47 10.19 -8.44
C SER A 309 5.95 11.50 -9.01
N GLY A 310 4.64 11.78 -8.90
CA GLY A 310 4.05 13.07 -9.24
C GLY A 310 4.61 14.24 -8.42
N LEU A 311 4.82 14.06 -7.12
CA LEU A 311 5.50 15.06 -6.28
C LEU A 311 6.94 15.30 -6.73
N ASN A 312 7.67 14.24 -7.11
CA ASN A 312 9.00 14.37 -7.70
C ASN A 312 8.97 15.16 -9.03
N ILE A 313 7.98 14.92 -9.90
CA ILE A 313 7.75 15.70 -11.13
C ILE A 313 7.50 17.18 -10.79
N ALA A 314 6.63 17.45 -9.82
CA ALA A 314 6.32 18.80 -9.37
C ALA A 314 7.57 19.52 -8.87
N SER A 315 8.38 18.83 -8.07
CA SER A 315 9.65 19.35 -7.55
C SER A 315 10.59 19.74 -8.69
N ILE A 316 10.76 18.88 -9.71
CA ILE A 316 11.56 19.19 -10.91
C ILE A 316 11.02 20.45 -11.59
N TYR A 317 9.71 20.56 -11.80
CA TYR A 317 9.12 21.74 -12.44
C TYR A 317 9.35 23.03 -11.64
N ILE A 318 9.23 22.97 -10.32
CA ILE A 318 9.49 24.12 -9.44
C ILE A 318 10.96 24.55 -9.55
N TRP A 319 11.91 23.62 -9.44
CA TRP A 319 13.33 23.93 -9.47
C TRP A 319 13.86 24.32 -10.86
N THR A 320 13.18 23.88 -11.93
CA THR A 320 13.51 24.25 -13.33
C THR A 320 12.75 25.49 -13.83
N ARG A 321 12.15 26.26 -12.92
CA ARG A 321 11.45 27.54 -13.20
C ARG A 321 10.19 27.41 -14.06
N ARG A 322 9.49 26.29 -13.94
CA ARG A 322 8.17 26.03 -14.54
C ARG A 322 7.13 25.61 -13.49
N PRO A 323 7.03 26.30 -12.33
CA PRO A 323 6.23 25.82 -11.20
C PRO A 323 4.75 25.59 -11.55
N GLY A 324 4.19 26.36 -12.50
CA GLY A 324 2.80 26.20 -12.94
C GLY A 324 2.47 24.81 -13.49
N ASP A 325 3.44 24.10 -14.06
CA ASP A 325 3.25 22.75 -14.59
C ASP A 325 3.24 21.68 -13.49
N GLY A 326 3.64 22.02 -12.25
CA GLY A 326 3.72 21.12 -11.11
C GLY A 326 2.51 21.12 -10.18
N TYR A 327 1.68 22.18 -10.20
CA TYR A 327 0.64 22.37 -9.17
C TYR A 327 -0.40 21.25 -9.13
N SER A 328 -0.86 20.76 -10.29
CA SER A 328 -1.87 19.70 -10.36
C SER A 328 -1.37 18.40 -9.73
N TYR A 329 -0.09 18.06 -9.91
CA TYR A 329 0.52 16.88 -9.29
C TYR A 329 0.51 16.96 -7.75
N ILE A 330 0.76 18.15 -7.20
CA ILE A 330 0.75 18.38 -5.74
C ILE A 330 -0.68 18.27 -5.20
N GLU A 331 -1.66 18.87 -5.90
CA GLU A 331 -3.08 18.84 -5.52
C GLU A 331 -3.66 17.42 -5.56
N GLU A 332 -3.39 16.67 -6.62
CA GLU A 332 -3.82 15.28 -6.75
C GLU A 332 -3.21 14.38 -5.67
N ALA A 333 -1.91 14.55 -5.39
CA ALA A 333 -1.22 13.82 -4.32
C ALA A 333 -1.80 14.16 -2.94
N TYR A 334 -2.07 15.44 -2.66
CA TYR A 334 -2.66 15.89 -1.41
C TYR A 334 -4.03 15.24 -1.16
N GLU A 335 -4.89 15.21 -2.17
CA GLU A 335 -6.21 14.58 -2.07
C GLU A 335 -6.11 13.08 -1.79
N TYR A 336 -5.17 12.38 -2.46
CA TYR A 336 -4.91 10.97 -2.22
C TYR A 336 -4.43 10.70 -0.78
N PHE A 337 -3.38 11.39 -0.34
CA PHE A 337 -2.79 11.15 0.98
C PHE A 337 -3.75 11.52 2.11
N ARG A 338 -4.51 12.62 1.94
CA ARG A 338 -5.57 13.00 2.87
C ARG A 338 -6.63 11.92 3.02
N ARG A 339 -7.11 11.37 1.90
CA ARG A 339 -8.14 10.32 1.89
C ARG A 339 -7.67 9.04 2.56
N ASN A 340 -6.39 8.71 2.44
CA ASN A 340 -5.80 7.48 2.97
C ASN A 340 -5.19 7.64 4.37
N LEU A 341 -5.28 8.82 4.98
CA LEU A 341 -4.68 9.14 6.29
C LEU A 341 -3.15 8.91 6.31
N ASP A 342 -2.49 9.17 5.18
CA ASP A 342 -1.03 9.10 5.07
C ASP A 342 -0.42 10.46 5.44
N ASN A 343 -0.07 10.62 6.71
CA ASN A 343 0.45 11.88 7.25
C ASN A 343 1.82 12.25 6.67
N ASN A 344 2.66 11.28 6.26
CA ASN A 344 3.96 11.60 5.67
C ASN A 344 3.80 12.12 4.25
N GLY A 345 2.95 11.45 3.45
CA GLY A 345 2.62 11.94 2.11
C GLY A 345 2.00 13.35 2.15
N LEU A 346 1.14 13.61 3.15
CA LEU A 346 0.64 14.97 3.40
C LEU A 346 1.77 15.96 3.74
N GLY A 347 2.73 15.55 4.57
CA GLY A 347 3.92 16.34 4.88
C GLY A 347 4.70 16.73 3.62
N GLU A 348 4.96 15.77 2.72
CA GLU A 348 5.61 16.01 1.44
C GLU A 348 4.81 16.99 0.57
N CYS A 349 3.48 16.83 0.47
CA CYS A 349 2.62 17.78 -0.25
C CYS A 349 2.73 19.21 0.29
N TYR A 350 2.75 19.38 1.62
CA TYR A 350 2.86 20.72 2.21
C TYR A 350 4.22 21.38 1.93
N VAL A 351 5.30 20.59 1.90
CA VAL A 351 6.62 21.09 1.48
C VAL A 351 6.56 21.56 0.03
N GLU A 352 6.01 20.74 -0.88
CA GLU A 352 5.92 21.10 -2.29
C GLU A 352 4.99 22.30 -2.54
N PHE A 353 3.86 22.44 -1.83
CA PHE A 353 3.03 23.65 -1.87
C PHE A 353 3.80 24.89 -1.43
N MET A 354 4.61 24.78 -0.36
CA MET A 354 5.44 25.89 0.11
C MET A 354 6.45 26.30 -0.97
N LEU A 355 7.17 25.33 -1.55
CA LEU A 355 8.15 25.56 -2.61
C LEU A 355 7.50 26.19 -3.85
N TYR A 356 6.35 25.68 -4.28
CA TYR A 356 5.55 26.22 -5.36
C TYR A 356 5.21 27.70 -5.12
N HIS A 357 4.64 28.04 -3.96
CA HIS A 357 4.24 29.41 -3.65
C HIS A 357 5.43 30.38 -3.59
N VAL A 358 6.60 29.93 -3.14
CA VAL A 358 7.83 30.74 -3.19
C VAL A 358 8.25 30.96 -4.64
N ALA A 359 8.24 29.92 -5.48
CA ALA A 359 8.65 30.00 -6.88
C ALA A 359 7.72 30.88 -7.74
N THR A 360 6.43 30.97 -7.42
CA THR A 360 5.45 31.77 -8.17
C THR A 360 5.34 33.24 -7.71
N LYS A 361 6.04 33.64 -6.64
CA LYS A 361 5.93 34.99 -6.06
C LYS A 361 6.82 36.05 -6.72
N ASN A 362 7.58 35.70 -7.77
CA ASN A 362 8.48 36.61 -8.48
C ASN A 362 7.89 37.11 -9.79
#